data_AF-A0A8J9V918-F1
#
_entry.id   AF-A0A8J9V918-F1
#
_cell.length_a   1.000
_cell.length_b   1.000
_cell.length_c   1.000
_cell.angle_alpha   90.00
_cell.angle_beta   90.00
_cell.angle_gamma   90.00
#
_symmetry.space_group_name_H-M   'P 1'
#
loop_
_entity.id
_entity.type
_entity.pdbx_description
1 polymer ?
#
loop_
_entity_poly.entity_id
_entity_poly.type
_entity_poly.pdbx_seq_one_letter_code
_entity_poly.pdbx_strand_id
1 'polypeptide(L)'
;MSTRWYPIYQKVDVKTRIAMGKFRKDIAKGYIVKDDDIKHAYVTLPKTMKFEFPNIFEKKKGDSEDDAKSLDEVKKSFKQYIDRNKDRSDVPSWFTI
;
A
#
# COMPACT_ATOMS: atom_id res chain seq x y z
N MET A 1 -22.35 2.88 18.95
CA MET A 1 -21.97 2.03 17.80
C MET A 1 -23.22 1.72 16.99
N SER A 2 -23.38 2.33 15.81
CA SER A 2 -24.58 2.18 14.97
C SER A 2 -24.38 1.02 13.99
N THR A 3 -24.98 -0.14 14.26
CA THR A 3 -25.13 -1.20 13.26
C THR A 3 -26.29 -0.83 12.35
N ARG A 4 -26.00 -0.11 11.27
CA ARG A 4 -26.99 0.17 10.23
C ARG A 4 -27.25 -1.13 9.46
N TRP A 5 -28.35 -1.80 9.80
CA TRP A 5 -28.84 -2.98 9.09
C TRP A 5 -29.42 -2.52 7.75
N TYR A 6 -28.80 -2.93 6.63
CA TYR A 6 -29.38 -2.75 5.31
C TYR A 6 -30.44 -3.84 5.09
N PRO A 7 -31.71 -3.48 4.85
CA PRO A 7 -32.77 -4.45 4.62
C PRO A 7 -32.66 -4.99 3.18
N ILE A 8 -31.82 -6.00 2.98
CA ILE A 8 -31.70 -6.71 1.70
C ILE A 8 -32.82 -7.78 1.66
N TYR A 9 -34.05 -7.37 1.37
CA TYR A 9 -35.27 -8.20 1.44
C TYR A 9 -35.44 -9.25 0.33
N GLN A 10 -34.37 -9.66 -0.36
CA GLN A 10 -34.49 -10.59 -1.48
C GLN A 10 -33.40 -11.65 -1.39
N LYS A 11 -33.81 -12.93 -1.36
CA LYS A 11 -32.98 -14.14 -1.16
C LYS A 11 -31.54 -13.95 -1.65
N VAL A 12 -30.64 -13.81 -0.69
CA VAL A 12 -29.20 -13.65 -0.92
C VAL A 12 -28.57 -15.02 -0.66
N ASP A 13 -27.89 -15.59 -1.65
CA ASP A 13 -27.04 -16.77 -1.42
C ASP A 13 -25.69 -16.32 -0.84
N VAL A 14 -25.28 -16.97 0.24
CA VAL A 14 -24.07 -16.64 0.99
C VAL A 14 -23.19 -17.88 1.07
N LYS A 15 -22.01 -17.80 0.47
CA LYS A 15 -20.99 -18.85 0.54
C LYS A 15 -19.85 -18.40 1.41
N THR A 16 -19.60 -19.13 2.50
CA THR A 16 -18.51 -18.81 3.42
C THR A 16 -17.34 -19.77 3.25
N ARG A 17 -16.12 -19.24 3.36
CA ARG A 17 -14.87 -20.01 3.38
C ARG A 17 -13.99 -19.52 4.52
N ILE A 18 -13.42 -20.45 5.29
CA ILE A 18 -12.39 -20.13 6.28
C ILE A 18 -11.03 -20.26 5.60
N ALA A 19 -10.25 -19.18 5.59
CA ALA A 19 -8.88 -19.15 5.10
C ALA A 19 -7.93 -19.20 6.29
N MET A 20 -7.06 -20.21 6.30
CA MET A 20 -6.04 -20.34 7.33
C MET A 20 -4.95 -19.29 7.12
N GLY A 21 -4.60 -18.59 8.19
CA GLY A 21 -3.48 -17.66 8.20
C GLY A 21 -2.17 -18.38 7.93
N LYS A 22 -1.22 -17.68 7.30
CA LYS A 22 0.06 -18.27 6.94
C LYS A 22 0.91 -18.48 8.18
N PHE A 23 1.61 -19.60 8.21
CA PHE A 23 2.68 -19.83 9.16
C PHE A 23 3.97 -19.28 8.57
N ARG A 24 4.63 -18.38 9.29
CA ARG A 24 5.90 -17.80 8.90
C ARG A 24 6.90 -18.02 10.00
N LYS A 25 8.14 -18.32 9.61
CA LYS A 25 9.23 -18.40 10.58
C LYS A 25 9.72 -17.00 10.89
N ASP A 26 9.75 -16.63 12.16
CA ASP A 26 10.39 -15.39 12.60
C ASP A 26 11.92 -15.56 12.46
N ILE A 27 12.52 -14.73 11.62
CA ILE A 27 13.95 -14.77 11.31
C ILE A 27 14.78 -14.40 12.55
N ALA A 28 14.26 -13.52 13.41
CA ALA A 28 15.02 -12.99 14.54
C ALA A 28 15.03 -13.94 15.75
N LYS A 29 13.90 -14.60 16.02
CA LYS A 29 13.71 -15.38 17.25
C LYS A 29 13.53 -16.88 17.02
N GLY A 30 13.45 -17.31 15.76
CA GLY A 30 13.46 -18.71 15.36
C GLY A 30 12.16 -19.49 15.58
N TYR A 31 11.13 -18.89 16.20
CA TYR A 31 9.82 -19.50 16.38
C TYR A 31 8.91 -19.29 15.14
N ILE A 32 7.81 -20.05 15.10
CA ILE A 32 6.80 -19.96 14.04
C ILE A 32 5.69 -19.00 14.49
N VAL A 33 5.45 -17.94 13.71
CA VAL A 33 4.33 -17.01 13.88
C VAL A 33 3.20 -17.46 12.97
N LYS A 34 1.98 -17.51 13.51
CA LYS A 34 0.77 -17.81 12.76
C LYS A 34 -0.03 -16.52 12.56
N ASP A 35 -0.32 -16.20 11.31
CA ASP A 35 -1.25 -15.12 10.98
C ASP A 35 -2.70 -15.52 11.39
N ASP A 36 -3.56 -14.55 11.64
CA ASP A 36 -4.95 -14.82 12.02
C ASP A 36 -5.74 -15.50 10.89
N ASP A 37 -6.66 -16.38 11.28
CA ASP A 37 -7.57 -17.03 10.33
C ASP A 37 -8.70 -16.07 9.94
N ILE A 38 -8.96 -15.95 8.64
CA ILE A 38 -9.96 -15.02 8.11
C ILE A 38 -11.15 -15.81 7.55
N LYS A 39 -12.37 -15.43 7.94
CA LYS A 39 -13.60 -15.95 7.34
C LYS A 39 -14.04 -15.04 6.19
N HIS A 40 -13.93 -15.54 4.96
CA HIS A 40 -14.47 -14.88 3.77
C HIS A 40 -15.94 -15.23 3.58
N ALA A 41 -16.73 -14.25 3.17
CA ALA A 41 -18.11 -14.43 2.74
C ALA A 41 -18.29 -13.87 1.33
N TYR A 42 -18.76 -14.72 0.42
CA TYR A 42 -19.16 -14.33 -0.92
C TYR A 42 -20.68 -14.23 -0.93
N VAL A 43 -21.17 -13.02 -1.19
CA VAL A 43 -22.58 -12.67 -1.11
C VAL A 43 -23.07 -12.40 -2.52
N THR A 44 -23.99 -13.22 -3.04
CA THR A 44 -24.55 -13.00 -4.37
C THR A 44 -25.84 -12.19 -4.27
N LEU A 45 -25.84 -11.03 -4.90
CA LEU A 45 -27.01 -10.18 -5.00
C LEU A 45 -28.06 -10.76 -5.96
N PRO A 46 -29.34 -10.38 -5.81
CA PRO A 46 -30.37 -10.68 -6.79
C PRO A 46 -30.00 -10.16 -8.19
N LYS A 47 -30.50 -10.82 -9.24
CA LYS A 47 -30.21 -10.46 -10.65
C LYS A 47 -30.59 -9.03 -11.05
N THR A 48 -31.44 -8.37 -10.27
CA THR A 48 -31.91 -6.99 -10.50
C THR A 48 -30.86 -5.94 -10.12
N MET A 49 -29.86 -6.29 -9.33
CA MET A 49 -28.87 -5.34 -8.79
C MET A 49 -27.46 -5.71 -9.23
N LYS A 50 -26.70 -4.69 -9.64
CA LYS A 50 -25.26 -4.81 -9.92
C LYS A 50 -24.50 -4.02 -8.87
N PHE A 51 -23.44 -4.62 -8.33
CA PHE A 51 -22.50 -3.97 -7.44
C PHE A 51 -21.13 -3.93 -8.10
N GLU A 52 -20.54 -2.74 -8.14
CA GLU A 52 -19.14 -2.53 -8.53
C GLU A 52 -18.42 -1.90 -7.34
N PHE A 53 -17.23 -2.41 -7.04
CA PHE A 53 -16.46 -1.88 -5.93
C PHE A 53 -15.98 -0.45 -6.26
N PRO A 54 -16.30 0.56 -5.43
CA PRO A 54 -15.89 1.93 -5.71
C PRO A 54 -14.36 2.05 -5.66
N ASN A 55 -13.81 2.98 -6.44
CA ASN A 55 -12.38 3.27 -6.34
C ASN A 55 -12.11 4.06 -5.06
N ILE A 56 -11.52 3.41 -4.06
CA ILE A 56 -11.19 4.03 -2.76
C ILE A 56 -9.85 4.81 -2.83
N PHE A 57 -9.02 4.51 -3.83
CA PHE A 57 -7.69 5.10 -3.99
C PHE A 57 -7.68 6.13 -5.12
N GLU A 58 -8.53 7.14 -5.02
CA GLU A 58 -8.44 8.30 -5.91
C GLU A 58 -7.07 8.95 -5.71
N LYS A 59 -6.30 9.07 -6.80
CA LYS A 59 -5.04 9.83 -6.79
C LYS A 59 -5.41 11.27 -6.42
N LYS A 60 -5.14 11.69 -5.20
CA LYS A 60 -5.19 13.10 -4.82
C LYS A 60 -4.31 13.85 -5.82
N LYS A 61 -4.92 14.77 -6.59
CA LYS A 61 -4.21 15.53 -7.64
C LYS A 61 -3.02 16.36 -7.12
N GLY A 62 -2.94 16.62 -5.81
CA GLY A 62 -1.86 17.40 -5.20
C GLY A 62 -0.61 16.59 -4.84
N ASP A 63 -0.77 15.40 -4.26
CA ASP A 63 0.35 14.65 -3.67
C ASP A 63 1.41 14.28 -4.74
N SER A 64 0.98 13.89 -5.94
CA SER A 64 1.91 13.50 -7.00
C SER A 64 2.75 14.63 -7.60
N GLU A 65 2.24 15.87 -7.61
CA GLU A 65 3.00 17.01 -8.17
C GLU A 65 4.01 17.55 -7.17
N ASP A 66 3.66 17.61 -5.89
CA ASP A 66 4.57 18.09 -4.84
C ASP A 66 5.64 17.04 -4.49
N ASP A 67 5.28 15.75 -4.51
CA ASP A 67 6.25 14.65 -4.44
C ASP A 67 7.18 14.65 -5.67
N ALA A 68 6.67 14.98 -6.87
CA ALA A 68 7.52 15.08 -8.06
C ALA A 68 8.51 16.25 -7.98
N LYS A 69 8.08 17.42 -7.49
CA LYS A 69 8.95 18.60 -7.30
C LYS A 69 10.06 18.31 -6.29
N SER A 70 9.73 17.73 -5.14
CA SER A 70 10.73 17.38 -4.12
C SER A 70 11.74 16.35 -4.63
N LEU A 71 11.30 15.34 -5.40
CA LEU A 71 12.21 14.38 -6.04
C LEU A 71 13.12 15.04 -7.09
N ASP A 72 12.61 16.01 -7.86
CA ASP A 72 13.39 16.72 -8.86
C ASP A 72 14.41 17.69 -8.23
N GLU A 73 14.07 18.31 -7.10
CA GLU A 73 15.02 19.11 -6.31
C GLU A 73 16.15 18.26 -5.72
N VAL A 74 15.84 17.08 -5.18
CA VAL A 74 16.85 16.12 -4.69
C VAL A 74 17.76 15.63 -5.82
N LYS A 75 17.21 15.35 -7.01
CA LYS A 75 18.02 14.96 -8.17
C LYS A 75 18.93 16.10 -8.64
N LYS A 76 18.44 17.33 -8.65
CA LYS A 76 19.23 18.51 -9.04
C LYS A 76 20.36 18.78 -8.04
N SER A 77 20.09 18.74 -6.74
CA SER A 77 21.11 18.93 -5.72
C SER A 77 22.17 17.83 -5.75
N PHE A 78 21.76 16.56 -5.96
CA PHE A 78 22.68 15.44 -6.16
C PHE A 78 23.54 15.63 -7.41
N LYS A 79 22.95 16.02 -8.54
CA LYS A 79 23.69 16.27 -9.78
C LYS A 79 24.69 17.42 -9.62
N GLN A 80 24.29 18.52 -9.01
CA GLN A 80 25.18 19.65 -8.72
C GLN A 80 26.35 19.27 -7.81
N TYR A 81 26.11 18.38 -6.84
CA TYR A 81 27.15 17.85 -5.96
C TYR A 81 28.17 16.99 -6.73
N ILE A 82 27.69 16.09 -7.60
CA ILE A 82 28.56 15.26 -8.45
C ILE A 82 29.36 16.11 -9.45
N ASP A 83 28.71 17.08 -10.11
CA ASP A 83 29.36 17.94 -11.10
C ASP A 83 30.46 18.81 -10.45
N ARG A 84 30.22 19.33 -9.22
CA ARG A 84 31.22 20.12 -8.48
C ARG A 84 32.44 19.30 -8.06
N ASN A 85 32.28 18.00 -7.85
CA ASN A 85 33.35 17.12 -7.38
C ASN A 85 34.01 16.29 -8.50
N LYS A 86 33.68 16.57 -9.77
CA LYS A 86 34.11 15.79 -10.94
C LYS A 86 35.62 15.84 -11.19
N ASP A 87 36.26 16.98 -10.93
CA ASP A 87 37.70 17.19 -11.14
C ASP A 87 38.57 16.70 -9.95
N ARG A 88 37.94 16.16 -8.90
CA ARG A 88 38.61 15.73 -7.66
C ARG A 88 38.19 14.29 -7.30
N SER A 89 38.71 13.31 -8.04
CA SER A 89 38.46 11.87 -7.80
C SER A 89 39.11 11.35 -6.52
N ASP A 90 40.24 11.96 -6.11
CA ASP A 90 41.15 11.36 -5.12
C ASP A 90 40.97 11.91 -3.70
N VAL A 91 40.12 12.92 -3.52
CA VAL A 91 39.80 13.50 -2.20
C VAL A 91 38.32 13.34 -1.87
N PRO A 92 37.98 12.84 -0.66
CA PRO A 92 36.59 12.70 -0.26
C PRO A 92 35.87 14.05 -0.25
N SER A 93 34.67 14.07 -0.82
CA SER A 93 33.86 15.26 -1.08
C SER A 93 33.49 16.11 0.16
N TRP A 94 33.61 15.55 1.37
CA TRP A 94 33.37 16.27 2.64
C TRP A 94 34.55 17.16 3.08
N PHE A 95 35.75 17.00 2.51
CA PHE A 95 36.91 17.88 2.76
C PHE A 95 36.85 19.15 1.90
N THR A 96 35.72 19.84 1.92
CA THR A 96 35.53 21.14 1.27
C THR A 96 35.55 22.22 2.36
N ILE A 97 36.74 22.77 2.67
CA ILE A 97 36.90 24.02 3.44
C ILE A 97 37.25 25.15 2.48
#